data_AF-A0A956IDG9-F1
#
_entry.id   AF-A0A956IDG9-F1
#
_cell.length_a   1.000
_cell.length_b   1.000
_cell.length_c   1.000
_cell.angle_alpha   90.00
_cell.angle_beta   90.00
_cell.angle_gamma   90.00
#
_symmetry.space_group_name_H-M   'P 1'
#
loop_
_entity.id
_entity.type
_entity.pdbx_description
1 polymer ?
#
loop_
_entity_poly.entity_id
_entity_poly.type
_entity_poly.pdbx_seq_one_letter_code
_entity_poly.pdbx_strand_id
1 'polypeptide(L)'
;PDTVVPDTVVPDTAVPQTASPATAAVASTPAPALPFVAQAAPEGRSAVALEAWLDAHLRGEASAPPPKAIRVDPLREAPGPVAEPGADEAPADEAAPPLVTLADYAAVKVRIWDDGLPLLEALAERDIAEATWREHEHRQASELAEELREGRSQQAIEVRRAIREARAARAVAEEAGLMDLEAYAALRVALETLDVELEGRQRLAEEGLTVEAWEAQRDGWTKRVRQDRGARRRLDRALTAARRAHKRGRAAAP
;
A
#
# COMPACT_ATOMS: atom_id res chain seq x y z
N PRO A 1 -7.60 -22.59 60.86
CA PRO A 1 -6.30 -22.05 60.41
C PRO A 1 -6.58 -20.68 59.80
N ASP A 2 -6.26 -19.63 60.54
CA ASP A 2 -6.53 -18.24 60.14
C ASP A 2 -5.51 -17.77 59.12
N THR A 3 -5.99 -17.38 57.94
CA THR A 3 -5.17 -16.79 56.88
C THR A 3 -5.16 -15.29 57.06
N VAL A 4 -4.04 -14.76 57.52
CA VAL A 4 -3.75 -13.31 57.56
C VAL A 4 -3.36 -12.85 56.16
N VAL A 5 -4.11 -11.90 55.60
CA VAL A 5 -3.77 -11.21 54.34
C VAL A 5 -3.00 -9.94 54.70
N PRO A 6 -1.78 -9.72 54.16
CA PRO A 6 -1.06 -8.47 54.41
C PRO A 6 -1.58 -7.34 53.52
N ASP A 7 -1.82 -6.19 54.16
CA ASP A 7 -2.10 -4.91 53.50
C ASP A 7 -0.91 -4.48 52.63
N THR A 8 -1.19 -4.21 51.36
CA THR A 8 -0.21 -3.64 50.42
C THR A 8 -0.35 -2.13 50.41
N VAL A 9 0.63 -1.45 51.00
CA VAL A 9 0.77 0.01 50.95
C VAL A 9 1.34 0.39 49.57
N VAL A 10 0.57 1.15 48.79
CA VAL A 10 1.03 1.74 47.52
C VAL A 10 1.69 3.10 47.83
N PRO A 11 2.96 3.32 47.45
CA PRO A 11 3.59 4.62 47.62
C PRO A 11 3.10 5.60 46.53
N ASP A 12 2.60 6.74 47.01
CA ASP A 12 2.20 7.90 46.22
C ASP A 12 3.43 8.47 45.50
N THR A 13 3.48 8.33 44.17
CA THR A 13 4.58 8.83 43.35
C THR A 13 4.22 10.21 42.82
N ALA A 14 4.75 11.24 43.48
CA ALA A 14 4.64 12.63 43.03
C ALA A 14 5.40 12.84 41.71
N VAL A 15 4.68 13.27 40.68
CA VAL A 15 5.24 13.65 39.38
C VAL A 15 5.73 15.11 39.45
N PRO A 16 7.01 15.42 39.15
CA PRO A 16 7.46 16.80 39.07
C PRO A 16 6.94 17.46 37.79
N GLN A 17 6.30 18.62 37.93
CA GLN A 17 5.93 19.49 36.83
C GLN A 17 7.19 20.10 36.20
N THR A 18 7.50 19.72 34.98
CA THR A 18 8.55 20.34 34.17
C THR A 18 8.01 21.64 33.57
N ALA A 19 8.61 22.77 33.95
CA ALA A 19 8.31 24.08 33.39
C ALA A 19 8.76 24.18 31.92
N SER A 20 7.86 24.65 31.06
CA SER A 20 8.15 25.01 29.66
C SER A 20 9.17 26.15 29.58
N PRO A 21 10.28 26.01 28.83
CA PRO A 21 11.12 27.15 28.50
C PRO A 21 10.48 28.00 27.41
N ALA A 22 10.51 29.31 27.66
CA ALA A 22 10.05 30.37 26.78
C ALA A 22 10.81 30.36 25.44
N THR A 23 10.04 30.44 24.36
CA THR A 23 10.53 30.63 22.99
C THR A 23 11.16 32.01 22.84
N ALA A 24 12.48 32.06 22.71
CA ALA A 24 13.20 33.26 22.30
C ALA A 24 13.01 33.48 20.80
N ALA A 25 12.45 34.63 20.44
CA ALA A 25 12.31 35.09 19.07
C ALA A 25 13.69 35.44 18.48
N VAL A 26 14.13 34.69 17.49
CA VAL A 26 15.27 35.05 16.64
C VAL A 26 14.71 35.82 15.45
N ALA A 27 15.09 37.10 15.35
CA ALA A 27 14.80 37.95 14.23
C ALA A 27 15.58 37.48 12.99
N SER A 28 14.88 36.89 12.02
CA SER A 28 15.41 36.63 10.67
C SER A 28 15.48 37.94 9.89
N THR A 29 16.71 38.34 9.53
CA THR A 29 16.97 39.36 8.51
C THR A 29 16.53 38.84 7.14
N PRO A 30 15.71 39.57 6.37
CA PRO A 30 15.33 39.14 5.02
C PRO A 30 16.50 39.31 4.04
N ALA A 31 16.84 38.24 3.33
CA ALA A 31 17.76 38.26 2.20
C ALA A 31 17.13 39.02 1.01
N PRO A 32 17.95 39.67 0.15
CA PRO A 32 17.44 40.42 -1.00
C PRO A 32 16.79 39.47 -2.03
N ALA A 33 15.54 39.79 -2.38
CA ALA A 33 14.77 39.12 -3.41
C ALA A 33 15.43 39.28 -4.78
N LEU A 34 15.87 38.18 -5.38
CA LEU A 34 16.13 38.12 -6.81
C LEU A 34 14.79 38.02 -7.54
N PRO A 35 14.58 38.76 -8.64
CA PRO A 35 13.35 38.67 -9.44
C PRO A 35 13.36 37.37 -10.25
N PHE A 36 12.87 36.28 -9.66
CA PHE A 36 12.53 35.09 -10.41
C PHE A 36 11.16 35.32 -11.07
N VAL A 37 11.17 35.71 -12.35
CA VAL A 37 9.95 35.69 -13.17
C VAL A 37 9.60 34.23 -13.41
N ALA A 38 8.64 33.72 -12.65
CA ALA A 38 8.05 32.41 -12.89
C ALA A 38 7.36 32.43 -14.26
N GLN A 39 8.01 31.84 -15.25
CA GLN A 39 7.38 31.57 -16.53
C GLN A 39 6.33 30.49 -16.30
N ALA A 40 5.04 30.85 -16.45
CA ALA A 40 3.93 29.95 -16.21
C ALA A 40 4.10 28.66 -17.04
N ALA A 41 4.26 27.53 -16.35
CA ALA A 41 4.29 26.22 -16.97
C ALA A 41 2.93 25.98 -17.68
N PRO A 42 2.91 25.48 -18.93
CA PRO A 42 1.67 25.19 -19.62
C PRO A 42 0.87 24.15 -18.82
N GLU A 43 -0.33 24.56 -18.41
CA GLU A 43 -1.23 23.87 -17.50
C GLU A 43 -1.51 22.41 -17.93
N GLY A 44 -1.08 21.45 -17.11
CA GLY A 44 -1.86 20.29 -16.58
C GLY A 44 -2.57 19.30 -17.52
N ARG A 45 -2.68 19.54 -18.83
CA ARG A 45 -3.51 18.73 -19.73
C ARG A 45 -2.76 17.55 -20.37
N SER A 46 -1.43 17.52 -20.34
CA SER A 46 -0.67 16.48 -21.06
C SER A 46 -0.51 15.18 -20.26
N ALA A 47 -0.37 15.24 -18.93
CA ALA A 47 -0.14 14.03 -18.13
C ALA A 47 -1.38 13.14 -18.06
N VAL A 48 -2.55 13.73 -17.78
CA VAL A 48 -3.84 13.02 -17.71
C VAL A 48 -4.22 12.44 -19.09
N ALA A 49 -3.91 13.14 -20.17
CA ALA A 49 -4.17 12.65 -21.53
C ALA A 49 -3.25 11.49 -21.93
N LEU A 50 -2.00 11.46 -21.43
CA LEU A 50 -1.05 10.39 -21.71
C LEU A 50 -1.42 9.10 -20.95
N GLU A 51 -1.82 9.21 -19.68
CA GLU A 51 -2.28 8.06 -18.88
C GLU A 51 -3.54 7.41 -19.48
N ALA A 52 -4.53 8.22 -19.87
CA ALA A 52 -5.75 7.71 -20.50
C ALA A 52 -5.49 7.04 -21.86
N TRP A 53 -4.52 7.56 -22.64
CA TRP A 53 -4.12 6.96 -23.92
C TRP A 53 -3.38 5.63 -23.71
N LEU A 54 -2.46 5.55 -22.74
CA LEU A 54 -1.74 4.33 -22.40
C LEU A 54 -2.69 3.21 -21.94
N ASP A 55 -3.66 3.53 -21.09
CA ASP A 55 -4.66 2.58 -20.62
C ASP A 55 -5.52 2.01 -21.76
N ALA A 56 -5.93 2.86 -22.70
CA ALA A 56 -6.72 2.45 -23.86
C ALA A 56 -5.90 1.61 -24.86
N HIS A 57 -4.61 1.92 -25.02
CA HIS A 57 -3.72 1.15 -25.89
C HIS A 57 -3.42 -0.25 -25.32
N LEU A 58 -3.20 -0.36 -24.01
CA LEU A 58 -2.99 -1.64 -23.33
C LEU A 58 -4.23 -2.54 -23.33
N ARG A 59 -5.44 -1.96 -23.38
CA ARG A 59 -6.69 -2.72 -23.56
C ARG A 59 -6.96 -3.12 -25.02
N GLY A 60 -6.12 -2.71 -25.97
CA GLY A 60 -6.34 -2.94 -27.41
C GLY A 60 -7.48 -2.11 -28.00
N GLU A 61 -7.93 -1.07 -27.30
CA GLU A 61 -9.09 -0.25 -27.66
C GLU A 61 -8.72 0.98 -28.53
N ALA A 62 -7.43 1.36 -28.58
CA ALA A 62 -6.98 2.57 -29.25
C ALA A 62 -6.19 2.29 -30.54
N SER A 63 -6.80 2.61 -31.70
CA SER A 63 -6.11 2.76 -33.01
C SER A 63 -5.64 4.21 -33.26
N ALA A 64 -5.85 5.13 -32.32
CA ALA A 64 -5.51 6.54 -32.49
C ALA A 64 -4.01 6.77 -32.24
N PRO A 65 -3.32 7.55 -33.10
CA PRO A 65 -1.92 7.88 -32.89
C PRO A 65 -1.74 8.62 -31.55
N PRO A 66 -0.60 8.43 -30.86
CA PRO A 66 -0.34 9.11 -29.59
C PRO A 66 -0.50 10.62 -29.75
N PRO A 67 -1.01 11.33 -28.72
CA PRO A 67 -1.04 12.79 -28.74
C PRO A 67 0.38 13.29 -29.05
N LYS A 68 0.50 14.16 -30.06
CA LYS A 68 1.79 14.68 -30.55
C LYS A 68 2.59 15.17 -29.34
N ALA A 69 3.70 14.49 -29.05
CA ALA A 69 4.62 14.90 -28.01
C ALA A 69 4.95 16.38 -28.20
N ILE A 70 4.91 17.15 -27.11
CA ILE A 70 5.40 18.52 -27.09
C ILE A 70 6.85 18.44 -27.58
N ARG A 71 7.13 19.02 -28.75
CA ARG A 71 8.49 19.22 -29.21
C ARG A 71 9.14 20.14 -28.18
N VAL A 72 9.97 19.57 -27.33
CA VAL A 72 10.93 20.34 -26.54
C VAL A 72 11.89 20.93 -27.57
N ASP A 73 11.88 22.26 -27.72
CA ASP A 73 12.88 22.93 -28.56
C ASP A 73 14.27 22.51 -28.06
N PRO A 74 15.18 22.05 -28.95
CA PRO A 74 16.51 21.67 -28.54
C PRO A 74 17.18 22.90 -27.92
N LEU A 75 17.51 22.79 -26.63
CA LEU A 75 18.33 23.78 -25.94
C LEU A 75 19.61 23.95 -26.76
N ARG A 76 19.83 25.18 -27.19
CA ARG A 76 21.04 25.74 -27.80
C ARG A 76 22.31 24.97 -27.39
N GLU A 77 23.00 24.40 -28.39
CA GLU A 77 24.29 23.73 -28.24
C GLU A 77 25.27 24.62 -27.45
N ALA A 78 25.70 24.10 -26.30
CA ALA A 78 26.83 24.64 -25.56
C ALA A 78 28.14 24.34 -26.33
N PRO A 79 29.16 25.21 -26.24
CA PRO A 79 30.43 25.05 -26.96
C PRO A 79 31.13 23.73 -26.63
N GLY A 80 31.77 23.18 -27.66
CA GLY A 80 32.23 21.80 -27.75
C GLY A 80 33.25 21.32 -26.70
N PRO A 81 33.39 19.99 -26.57
CA PRO A 81 34.17 19.36 -25.53
C PRO A 81 35.67 19.61 -25.71
N VAL A 82 36.31 20.08 -24.64
CA VAL A 82 37.76 20.03 -24.46
C VAL A 82 38.12 18.55 -24.27
N ALA A 83 39.08 18.06 -25.05
CA ALA A 83 39.55 16.67 -24.96
C ALA A 83 40.16 16.41 -23.58
N GLU A 84 39.50 15.59 -22.77
CA GLU A 84 40.05 15.10 -21.51
C GLU A 84 41.11 14.02 -21.78
N PRO A 85 42.23 14.02 -21.04
CA PRO A 85 43.30 13.05 -21.21
C PRO A 85 42.90 11.69 -20.62
N GLY A 86 43.08 10.65 -21.43
CA GLY A 86 43.17 9.22 -21.10
C GLY A 86 42.59 8.78 -19.77
N ALA A 87 41.33 8.37 -19.78
CA ALA A 87 40.75 7.57 -18.71
C ALA A 87 41.41 6.18 -18.70
N ASP A 88 42.27 5.93 -17.71
CA ASP A 88 42.57 4.58 -17.26
C ASP A 88 41.24 3.86 -17.00
N GLU A 89 41.06 2.66 -17.55
CA GLU A 89 39.93 1.77 -17.28
C GLU A 89 39.84 1.55 -15.77
N ALA A 90 38.96 2.32 -15.11
CA ALA A 90 38.59 2.08 -13.73
C ALA A 90 38.08 0.63 -13.65
N PRO A 91 38.53 -0.14 -12.65
CA PRO A 91 38.10 -1.53 -12.50
C PRO A 91 36.57 -1.55 -12.49
N ALA A 92 35.98 -2.48 -13.26
CA ALA A 92 34.54 -2.69 -13.28
C ALA A 92 34.07 -2.87 -11.84
N ASP A 93 33.44 -1.82 -11.30
CA ASP A 93 32.87 -1.82 -9.96
C ASP A 93 31.88 -2.97 -9.92
N GLU A 94 32.24 -4.03 -9.20
CA GLU A 94 31.37 -5.16 -8.94
C GLU A 94 30.19 -4.60 -8.17
N ALA A 95 29.08 -4.37 -8.89
CA ALA A 95 27.93 -3.63 -8.40
C ALA A 95 27.50 -4.21 -7.05
N ALA A 96 27.71 -3.44 -5.98
CA ALA A 96 27.37 -3.85 -4.64
C ALA A 96 25.92 -4.37 -4.64
N PRO A 97 25.66 -5.55 -4.04
CA PRO A 97 24.35 -6.17 -4.10
C PRO A 97 23.27 -5.17 -3.67
N PRO A 98 22.11 -5.16 -4.33
CA PRO A 98 21.05 -4.21 -4.01
C PRO A 98 20.64 -4.39 -2.54
N LEU A 99 20.74 -3.30 -1.79
CA LEU A 99 20.47 -3.27 -0.35
C LEU A 99 19.02 -3.67 0.01
N VAL A 100 18.11 -3.52 -0.95
CA VAL A 100 16.71 -3.93 -0.88
C VAL A 100 16.38 -4.68 -2.17
N THR A 101 15.82 -5.88 -2.05
CA THR A 101 15.40 -6.64 -3.24
C THR A 101 14.20 -5.96 -3.90
N LEU A 102 14.03 -6.14 -5.21
CA LEU A 102 12.87 -5.57 -5.92
C LEU A 102 11.53 -6.11 -5.39
N ALA A 103 11.51 -7.36 -4.91
CA ALA A 103 10.34 -7.98 -4.30
C ALA A 103 9.99 -7.33 -2.95
N ASP A 104 10.97 -7.04 -2.10
CA ASP A 104 10.78 -6.33 -0.84
C ASP A 104 10.36 -4.89 -1.07
N TYR A 105 11.01 -4.20 -2.02
CA TYR A 105 10.63 -2.87 -2.46
C TYR A 105 9.15 -2.81 -2.88
N ALA A 106 8.75 -3.70 -3.78
CA ALA A 106 7.38 -3.79 -4.25
C ALA A 106 6.39 -4.07 -3.12
N ALA A 107 6.72 -4.96 -2.18
CA ALA A 107 5.85 -5.28 -1.07
C ALA A 107 5.67 -4.10 -0.11
N VAL A 108 6.74 -3.40 0.27
CA VAL A 108 6.66 -2.20 1.10
C VAL A 108 5.82 -1.13 0.41
N LYS A 109 6.02 -0.90 -0.90
CA LYS A 109 5.20 0.04 -1.68
C LYS A 109 3.72 -0.31 -1.65
N VAL A 110 3.37 -1.59 -1.79
CA VAL A 110 1.97 -2.06 -1.71
C VAL A 110 1.37 -1.78 -0.34
N ARG A 111 2.10 -1.99 0.76
CA ARG A 111 1.59 -1.67 2.12
C ARG A 111 1.31 -0.19 2.27
N ILE A 112 2.21 0.67 1.81
CA ILE A 112 2.04 2.12 1.93
C ILE A 112 0.88 2.61 1.06
N TRP A 113 0.83 2.21 -0.21
CA TRP A 113 -0.13 2.76 -1.17
C TRP A 113 -1.52 2.16 -1.04
N ASP A 114 -1.62 0.85 -0.86
CA ASP A 114 -2.91 0.17 -0.86
C ASP A 114 -3.54 0.13 0.54
N ASP A 115 -2.72 0.13 1.61
CA ASP A 115 -3.21 0.08 3.00
C ASP A 115 -3.13 1.39 3.75
N GLY A 116 -2.39 2.37 3.21
CA GLY A 116 -2.09 3.60 3.93
C GLY A 116 -1.19 3.36 5.14
N LEU A 117 -0.44 2.26 5.18
CA LEU A 117 0.42 1.94 6.30
C LEU A 117 1.56 2.98 6.38
N PRO A 118 1.91 3.51 7.56
CA PRO A 118 3.07 4.38 7.72
C PRO A 118 4.35 3.70 7.23
N LEU A 119 5.24 4.46 6.58
CA LEU A 119 6.49 3.94 6.02
C LEU A 119 7.29 3.11 7.03
N LEU A 120 7.47 3.61 8.26
CA LEU A 120 8.26 2.92 9.28
C LEU A 120 7.66 1.57 9.68
N GLU A 121 6.33 1.46 9.74
CA GLU A 121 5.66 0.19 10.05
C GLU A 121 5.82 -0.80 8.90
N ALA A 122 5.63 -0.35 7.65
CA ALA A 122 5.82 -1.19 6.46
C ALA A 122 7.26 -1.72 6.33
N LEU A 123 8.25 -0.91 6.72
CA LEU A 123 9.66 -1.30 6.74
C LEU A 123 9.98 -2.29 7.86
N ALA A 124 9.41 -2.08 9.05
CA ALA A 124 9.61 -2.97 10.20
C ALA A 124 9.09 -4.39 9.91
N GLU A 125 7.98 -4.54 9.17
CA GLU A 125 7.46 -5.86 8.74
C GLU A 125 8.46 -6.67 7.89
N ARG A 126 9.47 -6.02 7.32
CA ARG A 126 10.48 -6.62 6.43
C ARG A 126 11.90 -6.56 6.98
N ASP A 127 12.08 -6.08 8.21
CA ASP A 127 13.40 -5.88 8.82
C ASP A 127 14.32 -4.98 7.97
N ILE A 128 13.74 -3.92 7.37
CA ILE A 128 14.48 -2.96 6.54
C ILE A 128 14.68 -1.67 7.32
N ALA A 129 15.92 -1.22 7.46
CA ALA A 129 16.20 0.08 8.07
C ALA A 129 15.78 1.24 7.14
N GLU A 130 15.27 2.34 7.71
CA GLU A 130 14.84 3.50 6.90
C GLU A 130 15.98 4.07 6.05
N ALA A 131 17.19 4.18 6.59
CA ALA A 131 18.34 4.70 5.83
C ALA A 131 18.59 3.86 4.56
N THR A 132 18.55 2.52 4.70
CA THR A 132 18.70 1.56 3.60
C THR A 132 17.60 1.72 2.56
N TRP A 133 16.35 1.91 3.01
CA TRP A 133 15.22 2.18 2.12
C TRP A 133 15.39 3.48 1.33
N ARG A 134 15.75 4.58 2.00
CA ARG A 134 15.94 5.90 1.37
C ARG A 134 17.05 5.89 0.33
N GLU A 135 18.16 5.24 0.64
CA GLU A 135 19.26 5.07 -0.30
C GLU A 135 18.81 4.28 -1.54
N HIS A 136 18.07 3.18 -1.33
CA HIS A 136 17.51 2.40 -2.44
C HIS A 136 16.54 3.22 -3.30
N GLU A 137 15.63 4.00 -2.69
CA GLU A 137 14.71 4.87 -3.45
C GLU A 137 15.44 5.92 -4.28
N HIS A 138 16.48 6.53 -3.72
CA HIS A 138 17.30 7.51 -4.43
C HIS A 138 18.01 6.88 -5.63
N ARG A 139 18.56 5.67 -5.45
CA ARG A 139 19.21 4.91 -6.52
C ARG A 139 18.22 4.52 -7.62
N GLN A 140 17.06 3.96 -7.27
CA GLN A 140 15.99 3.63 -8.21
C GLN A 140 15.51 4.85 -9.00
N ALA A 141 15.32 6.00 -8.35
CA ALA A 141 14.92 7.23 -9.03
C ALA A 141 15.98 7.70 -10.03
N SER A 142 17.27 7.60 -9.68
CA SER A 142 18.38 7.95 -10.56
C SER A 142 18.47 7.02 -11.77
N GLU A 143 18.37 5.70 -11.56
CA GLU A 143 18.37 4.69 -12.62
C GLU A 143 17.20 4.88 -13.60
N LEU A 144 15.99 5.14 -13.08
CA LEU A 144 14.82 5.44 -13.91
C LEU A 144 14.99 6.74 -14.71
N ALA A 145 15.66 7.74 -14.15
CA ALA A 145 15.94 8.98 -14.85
C ALA A 145 16.96 8.77 -15.99
N GLU A 146 18.01 7.97 -15.76
CA GLU A 146 18.96 7.58 -16.81
C GLU A 146 18.27 6.80 -17.94
N GLU A 147 17.50 5.76 -17.63
CA GLU A 147 16.76 5.01 -18.65
C GLU A 147 15.85 5.91 -19.48
N LEU A 148 15.16 6.84 -18.85
CA LEU A 148 14.28 7.78 -19.54
C LEU A 148 15.05 8.68 -20.51
N ARG A 149 16.24 9.17 -20.12
CA ARG A 149 17.11 9.97 -21.01
C ARG A 149 17.60 9.17 -22.20
N GLU A 150 17.84 7.88 -22.00
CA GLU A 150 18.24 6.94 -23.05
C GLU A 150 17.06 6.39 -23.88
N GLY A 151 15.82 6.77 -23.56
CA GLY A 151 14.62 6.25 -24.22
C GLY A 151 14.32 4.78 -23.92
N ARG A 152 14.90 4.23 -22.85
CA ARG A 152 14.63 2.88 -22.33
C ARG A 152 13.54 2.93 -21.26
N SER A 153 12.96 1.77 -20.95
CA SER A 153 11.90 1.64 -19.93
C SER A 153 11.89 0.29 -19.21
N GLN A 154 13.02 -0.43 -19.25
CA GLN A 154 13.10 -1.80 -18.74
C GLN A 154 12.93 -1.80 -17.21
N GLN A 155 13.63 -0.92 -16.50
CA GLN A 155 13.51 -0.77 -15.05
C GLN A 155 12.08 -0.41 -14.64
N ALA A 156 11.44 0.51 -15.36
CA ALA A 156 10.05 0.88 -15.10
C ALA A 156 9.08 -0.29 -15.27
N ILE A 157 9.30 -1.13 -16.29
CA ILE A 157 8.50 -2.35 -16.53
C ILE A 157 8.72 -3.36 -15.41
N GLU A 158 9.96 -3.55 -14.96
CA GLU A 158 10.30 -4.50 -13.90
C GLU A 158 9.72 -4.10 -12.55
N VAL A 159 9.84 -2.82 -12.17
CA VAL A 159 9.21 -2.27 -10.96
C VAL A 159 7.69 -2.46 -11.00
N ARG A 160 7.04 -2.15 -12.13
CA ARG A 160 5.59 -2.36 -12.30
C ARG A 160 5.19 -3.84 -12.24
N ARG A 161 6.01 -4.74 -12.76
CA ARG A 161 5.79 -6.19 -12.67
C ARG A 161 5.89 -6.65 -11.21
N ALA A 162 6.96 -6.27 -10.51
CA ALA A 162 7.16 -6.63 -9.11
C ALA A 162 6.02 -6.12 -8.21
N ILE A 163 5.53 -4.89 -8.40
CA ILE A 163 4.37 -4.36 -7.66
C ILE A 163 3.11 -5.18 -7.93
N ARG A 164 2.86 -5.59 -9.19
CA ARG A 164 1.72 -6.47 -9.52
C ARG A 164 1.84 -7.82 -8.84
N GLU A 165 3.01 -8.42 -8.86
CA GLU A 165 3.29 -9.70 -8.21
C GLU A 165 3.11 -9.61 -6.69
N ALA A 166 3.61 -8.54 -6.07
CA ALA A 166 3.40 -8.28 -4.64
C ALA A 166 1.92 -8.12 -4.29
N ARG A 167 1.13 -7.40 -5.10
CA ARG A 167 -0.33 -7.33 -4.92
C ARG A 167 -1.02 -8.69 -5.06
N ALA A 168 -0.60 -9.49 -6.05
CA ALA A 168 -1.16 -10.81 -6.27
C ALA A 168 -0.84 -11.77 -5.11
N ALA A 169 0.43 -11.82 -4.68
CA ALA A 169 0.86 -12.63 -3.53
C ALA A 169 0.10 -12.24 -2.26
N ARG A 170 -0.11 -10.94 -2.05
CA ARG A 170 -0.90 -10.43 -0.94
C ARG A 170 -2.37 -10.83 -1.04
N ALA A 171 -2.99 -10.73 -2.21
CA ALA A 171 -4.37 -11.16 -2.39
C ALA A 171 -4.55 -12.65 -2.07
N VAL A 172 -3.57 -13.49 -2.43
CA VAL A 172 -3.55 -14.91 -2.06
C VAL A 172 -3.42 -15.10 -0.54
N ALA A 173 -2.55 -14.35 0.13
CA ALA A 173 -2.40 -14.41 1.58
C ALA A 173 -3.66 -13.94 2.33
N GLU A 174 -4.30 -12.86 1.86
CA GLU A 174 -5.58 -12.38 2.39
C GLU A 174 -6.67 -13.44 2.19
N GLU A 175 -6.72 -14.08 1.02
CA GLU A 175 -7.68 -15.15 0.73
C GLU A 175 -7.46 -16.38 1.62
N ALA A 176 -6.21 -16.75 1.91
CA ALA A 176 -5.89 -17.86 2.81
C ALA A 176 -6.36 -17.60 4.26
N GLY A 177 -6.47 -16.34 4.67
CA GLY A 177 -7.02 -15.94 5.97
C GLY A 177 -8.54 -15.86 6.02
N LEU A 178 -9.23 -15.93 4.87
CA LEU A 178 -10.69 -15.91 4.84
C LEU A 178 -11.25 -17.30 5.13
N MET A 179 -12.35 -17.34 5.87
CA MET A 179 -13.19 -18.54 5.95
C MET A 179 -13.62 -18.95 4.55
N ASP A 180 -13.79 -20.27 4.40
CA ASP A 180 -14.43 -20.84 3.22
C ASP A 180 -15.76 -20.13 2.90
N LEU A 181 -16.06 -19.99 1.61
CA LEU A 181 -17.21 -19.25 1.14
C LEU A 181 -18.54 -19.81 1.68
N GLU A 182 -18.67 -21.14 1.73
CA GLU A 182 -19.88 -21.80 2.20
C GLU A 182 -20.02 -21.65 3.71
N ALA A 183 -18.91 -21.79 4.46
CA ALA A 183 -18.87 -21.55 5.90
C ALA A 183 -19.24 -20.10 6.25
N TYR A 184 -18.63 -19.12 5.57
CA TYR A 184 -18.95 -17.70 5.74
C TYR A 184 -20.42 -17.41 5.42
N ALA A 185 -20.96 -17.95 4.32
CA ALA A 185 -22.35 -17.74 3.95
C ALA A 185 -23.33 -18.37 4.95
N ALA A 186 -23.03 -19.57 5.45
CA ALA A 186 -23.83 -20.25 6.47
C ALA A 186 -23.85 -19.46 7.78
N LEU A 187 -22.68 -19.04 8.27
CA LEU A 187 -22.57 -18.26 9.50
C LEU A 187 -23.26 -16.90 9.37
N ARG A 188 -23.08 -16.20 8.24
CA ARG A 188 -23.75 -14.93 7.99
C ARG A 188 -25.27 -15.05 8.06
N VAL A 189 -25.84 -16.08 7.42
CA VAL A 189 -27.29 -16.31 7.44
C VAL A 189 -27.78 -16.68 8.83
N ALA A 190 -27.01 -17.47 9.58
CA ALA A 190 -27.35 -17.79 10.97
C ALA A 190 -27.37 -16.53 11.85
N LEU A 191 -26.40 -15.62 11.68
CA LEU A 191 -26.36 -14.37 12.42
C LEU A 191 -27.46 -13.38 11.98
N GLU A 192 -27.83 -13.37 10.69
CA GLU A 192 -28.96 -12.56 10.18
C GLU A 192 -30.32 -12.98 10.76
N THR A 193 -30.45 -14.21 11.28
CA THR A 193 -31.72 -14.72 11.85
C THR A 193 -31.80 -14.65 13.36
N LEU A 194 -30.69 -14.36 14.06
CA LEU A 194 -30.66 -14.15 15.49
C LEU A 194 -31.00 -12.68 15.79
N ASP A 195 -32.14 -12.45 16.42
CA ASP A 195 -32.69 -11.11 16.68
C ASP A 195 -32.03 -10.44 17.92
N VAL A 196 -31.17 -11.17 18.65
CA VAL A 196 -30.53 -10.71 19.88
C VAL A 196 -29.00 -10.73 19.72
N GLU A 197 -28.36 -9.59 20.00
CA GLU A 197 -26.90 -9.41 19.92
C GLU A 197 -26.12 -10.46 20.73
N LEU A 198 -26.66 -10.89 21.88
CA LEU A 198 -26.06 -11.91 22.74
C LEU A 198 -26.01 -13.29 22.07
N GLU A 199 -27.09 -13.70 21.41
CA GLU A 199 -27.16 -14.99 20.70
C GLU A 199 -26.17 -15.02 19.54
N GLY A 200 -26.01 -13.89 18.83
CA GLY A 200 -25.01 -13.75 17.78
C GLY A 200 -23.59 -13.94 18.30
N ARG A 201 -23.25 -13.33 19.44
CA ARG A 201 -21.92 -13.50 20.07
C ARG A 201 -21.68 -14.94 20.51
N GLN A 202 -22.69 -15.58 21.11
CA GLN A 202 -22.58 -16.99 21.51
C GLN A 202 -22.38 -17.89 20.28
N ARG A 203 -23.12 -17.64 19.19
CA ARG A 203 -22.95 -18.40 17.95
C ARG A 203 -21.56 -18.22 17.33
N LEU A 204 -20.99 -17.02 17.37
CA LEU A 204 -19.60 -16.79 16.94
C LEU A 204 -18.61 -17.56 17.81
N ALA A 205 -18.81 -17.58 19.13
CA ALA A 205 -17.96 -18.33 20.04
C ALA A 205 -18.01 -19.86 19.80
N GLU A 206 -19.17 -20.41 19.41
CA GLU A 206 -19.30 -21.81 19.01
C GLU A 206 -18.46 -22.16 17.76
N GLU A 207 -18.28 -21.20 16.85
CA GLU A 207 -17.41 -21.33 15.68
C GLU A 207 -15.95 -20.97 15.98
N GLY A 208 -15.62 -20.68 17.24
CA GLY A 208 -14.27 -20.27 17.66
C GLY A 208 -13.86 -18.87 17.17
N LEU A 209 -14.82 -18.01 16.82
CA LEU A 209 -14.57 -16.68 16.31
C LEU A 209 -14.90 -15.60 17.36
N THR A 210 -14.04 -14.59 17.43
CA THR A 210 -14.36 -13.33 18.13
C THR A 210 -15.21 -12.43 17.22
N VAL A 211 -15.83 -11.40 17.81
CA VAL A 211 -16.58 -10.39 17.03
C VAL A 211 -15.64 -9.67 16.05
N GLU A 212 -14.46 -9.29 16.50
CA GLU A 212 -13.44 -8.64 15.65
C GLU A 212 -13.00 -9.55 14.50
N ALA A 213 -12.77 -10.85 14.76
CA ALA A 213 -12.44 -11.81 13.72
C ALA A 213 -13.57 -11.93 12.70
N TRP A 214 -14.84 -11.94 13.14
CA TRP A 214 -15.99 -11.95 12.24
C TRP A 214 -16.09 -10.67 11.40
N GLU A 215 -15.85 -9.50 11.98
CA GLU A 215 -15.82 -8.24 11.23
C GLU A 215 -14.71 -8.23 10.18
N ALA A 216 -13.52 -8.72 10.53
CA ALA A 216 -12.42 -8.89 9.58
C ALA A 216 -12.79 -9.83 8.42
N GLN A 217 -13.49 -10.94 8.70
CA GLN A 217 -14.02 -11.83 7.67
C GLN A 217 -15.04 -11.12 6.77
N ARG A 218 -15.97 -10.36 7.35
CA ARG A 218 -16.99 -9.61 6.61
C ARG A 218 -16.37 -8.56 5.69
N ASP A 219 -15.39 -7.82 6.20
CA ASP A 219 -14.71 -6.76 5.47
C ASP A 219 -13.85 -7.33 4.34
N GLY A 220 -13.12 -8.42 4.61
CA GLY A 220 -12.35 -9.15 3.60
C GLY A 220 -13.24 -9.68 2.46
N TRP A 221 -14.37 -10.31 2.78
CA TRP A 221 -15.33 -10.73 1.76
C TRP A 221 -15.97 -9.55 1.02
N THR A 222 -16.23 -8.43 1.70
CA THR A 222 -16.76 -7.22 1.06
C THR A 222 -15.76 -6.63 0.07
N LYS A 223 -14.48 -6.52 0.45
CA LYS A 223 -13.39 -6.08 -0.43
C LYS A 223 -13.29 -7.01 -1.65
N ARG A 224 -13.29 -8.33 -1.42
CA ARG A 224 -13.24 -9.34 -2.49
C ARG A 224 -14.40 -9.22 -3.48
N VAL A 225 -15.62 -9.03 -3.00
CA VAL A 225 -16.82 -8.86 -3.84
C VAL A 225 -16.77 -7.59 -4.68
N ARG A 226 -16.13 -6.52 -4.18
CA ARG A 226 -15.90 -5.29 -4.96
C ARG A 226 -14.87 -5.49 -6.07
N GLN A 227 -13.83 -6.28 -5.82
CA GLN A 227 -12.74 -6.52 -6.75
C GLN A 227 -13.06 -7.60 -7.80
N ASP A 228 -13.81 -8.64 -7.44
CA ASP A 228 -14.14 -9.78 -8.31
C ASP A 228 -15.67 -9.94 -8.49
N ARG A 229 -16.17 -9.60 -9.68
CA ARG A 229 -17.59 -9.81 -10.06
C ARG A 229 -18.00 -11.29 -9.99
N GLY A 230 -17.06 -12.22 -10.23
CA GLY A 230 -17.25 -13.65 -10.06
C GLY A 230 -17.50 -14.03 -8.60
N ALA A 231 -16.69 -13.49 -7.67
CA ALA A 231 -16.86 -13.67 -6.23
C ALA A 231 -18.23 -13.21 -5.76
N ARG A 232 -18.72 -12.06 -6.24
CA ARG A 232 -20.09 -11.58 -5.96
C ARG A 232 -21.14 -12.64 -6.29
N ARG A 233 -21.12 -13.16 -7.52
CA ARG A 233 -22.10 -14.17 -7.98
C ARG A 233 -21.98 -15.50 -7.23
N ARG A 234 -20.76 -15.88 -6.80
CA ARG A 234 -20.55 -17.08 -5.97
C ARG A 234 -21.14 -16.87 -4.57
N LEU A 235 -20.87 -15.73 -3.95
CA LEU A 235 -21.42 -15.38 -2.63
C LEU A 235 -22.95 -15.27 -2.65
N ASP A 236 -23.54 -14.62 -3.64
CA ASP A 236 -25.00 -14.50 -3.76
C ASP A 236 -25.67 -15.89 -3.86
N ARG A 237 -25.04 -16.82 -4.60
CA ARG A 237 -25.49 -18.21 -4.69
C ARG A 237 -25.33 -18.95 -3.36
N ALA A 238 -24.19 -18.82 -2.69
CA ALA A 238 -23.93 -19.45 -1.40
C ALA A 238 -24.90 -18.95 -0.32
N LEU A 239 -25.15 -17.64 -0.23
CA LEU A 239 -26.14 -17.06 0.68
C LEU A 239 -27.57 -17.56 0.39
N THR A 240 -27.94 -17.66 -0.89
CA THR A 240 -29.25 -18.21 -1.28
C THR A 240 -29.38 -19.68 -0.86
N ALA A 241 -28.32 -20.48 -1.04
CA ALA A 241 -28.29 -21.87 -0.63
C ALA A 241 -28.36 -22.02 0.90
N ALA A 242 -27.58 -21.23 1.64
CA ALA A 242 -27.58 -21.19 3.11
C ALA A 242 -28.96 -20.82 3.68
N ARG A 243 -29.63 -19.80 3.14
CA ARG A 243 -31.01 -19.42 3.53
C ARG A 243 -32.01 -20.56 3.33
N ARG A 244 -31.90 -21.28 2.19
CA ARG A 244 -32.75 -22.46 1.93
C ARG A 244 -32.45 -23.62 2.87
N ALA A 245 -31.19 -23.83 3.24
CA ALA A 245 -30.80 -24.85 4.21
C ALA A 245 -31.33 -24.52 5.61
N HIS A 246 -31.12 -23.27 6.07
CA HIS A 246 -31.60 -22.80 7.37
C HIS A 246 -33.12 -22.91 7.50
N LYS A 247 -33.89 -22.50 6.48
CA LYS A 247 -35.35 -22.64 6.45
C LYS A 247 -35.81 -24.11 6.55
N ARG A 248 -35.09 -25.03 5.91
CA ARG A 248 -35.39 -26.48 5.96
C ARG A 248 -35.07 -27.08 7.33
N GLY A 249 -33.94 -26.70 7.93
CA GLY A 249 -33.58 -27.15 9.29
C GLY A 249 -34.60 -26.71 10.33
N ARG A 250 -35.09 -25.46 10.25
CA ARG A 250 -36.13 -24.95 11.16
C ARG A 250 -37.47 -25.67 11.01
N ALA A 251 -37.83 -26.10 9.79
CA ALA A 251 -39.06 -26.85 9.55
C ALA A 251 -39.01 -28.31 10.04
N ALA A 252 -37.80 -28.83 10.33
CA ALA A 252 -37.58 -30.20 10.79
C ALA A 252 -37.41 -30.29 12.33
N ALA A 253 -37.31 -29.17 13.04
CA ALA A 253 -37.31 -29.16 14.51
C ALA A 253 -38.77 -29.32 15.00
N PRO A 254 -39.08 -30.37 15.79
CA PRO A 254 -40.43 -30.66 16.27
C PRO A 254 -40.94 -29.66 17.31
#